data_AF-A0A424MDY4-F1
#
_entry.id   AF-A0A424MDY4-F1
#
_cell.length_a   1.000
_cell.length_b   1.000
_cell.length_c   1.000
_cell.angle_alpha   90.00
_cell.angle_beta   90.00
_cell.angle_gamma   90.00
#
_symmetry.space_group_name_H-M   'P 1'
#
loop_
_entity.id
_entity.type
_entity.pdbx_description
1 polymer ?
#
loop_
_entity_poly.entity_id
_entity_poly.type
_entity_poly.pdbx_seq_one_letter_code
_entity_poly.pdbx_strand_id
1 'polypeptide(L)'
;MKKPNIYRRFIIFIVDSWRGVMDVRFNPLKHIDPSLQTYFMLVLFTIWSISFGLIAIFWLGFIGYSIPISILVHVAIIIPIAFTNAVFVDAERDGENWLKEWREEQSRYKLVINRLKTKNLVIWDPNKEA
;
A
#
# COMPACT_ATOMS: atom_id res chain seq x y z
N MET A 1 -16.89 5.63 42.49
CA MET A 1 -16.05 5.22 41.33
C MET A 1 -15.08 6.35 40.99
N LYS A 2 -13.77 6.09 40.91
CA LYS A 2 -12.77 7.12 40.54
C LYS A 2 -12.81 7.35 39.01
N LYS A 3 -12.93 8.60 38.58
CA LYS A 3 -12.87 8.97 37.16
C LYS A 3 -11.49 8.62 36.60
N PRO A 4 -11.38 7.91 35.46
CA PRO A 4 -10.09 7.61 34.86
C PRO A 4 -9.39 8.90 34.42
N ASN A 5 -8.06 8.90 34.52
CA ASN A 5 -7.19 10.02 34.11
C ASN A 5 -7.43 10.37 32.62
N ILE A 6 -7.36 11.66 32.27
CA ILE A 6 -7.56 12.18 30.92
C ILE A 6 -6.62 11.50 29.92
N TYR A 7 -5.37 11.26 30.30
CA TYR A 7 -4.39 10.54 29.47
C TYR A 7 -4.83 9.11 29.17
N ARG A 8 -5.39 8.42 30.17
CA ARG A 8 -5.89 7.05 29.99
C ARG A 8 -7.09 7.02 29.05
N ARG A 9 -8.00 7.99 29.17
CA ARG A 9 -9.15 8.11 28.28
C ARG A 9 -8.73 8.44 26.85
N PHE A 10 -7.72 9.29 26.67
CA PHE A 10 -7.15 9.63 25.38
C PHE A 10 -6.46 8.44 24.71
N ILE A 11 -5.64 7.68 25.44
CA ILE A 11 -5.00 6.47 24.90
C ILE A 11 -6.05 5.43 24.49
N ILE A 12 -7.07 5.20 25.32
CA ILE A 12 -8.18 4.30 24.98
C ILE A 12 -8.88 4.77 23.70
N PHE A 13 -9.16 6.07 23.58
CA PHE A 13 -9.75 6.63 22.37
C PHE A 13 -8.90 6.40 21.11
N ILE A 14 -7.58 6.61 21.18
CA ILE A 14 -6.68 6.34 20.06
C ILE A 14 -6.71 4.85 19.70
N VAL A 15 -6.57 3.98 20.69
CA VAL A 15 -6.52 2.52 20.47
C VAL A 15 -7.84 2.00 19.90
N ASP A 16 -8.98 2.49 20.41
CA ASP A 16 -10.30 2.09 19.94
C ASP A 16 -10.57 2.64 18.53
N SER A 17 -10.15 3.87 18.23
CA SER A 17 -10.25 4.42 16.87
C SER A 17 -9.38 3.64 15.89
N TRP A 18 -8.14 3.32 16.28
CA TRP A 18 -7.25 2.49 15.49
C TRP A 18 -7.85 1.10 15.24
N ARG A 19 -8.38 0.45 16.27
CA ARG A 19 -9.04 -0.85 16.12
C ARG A 19 -10.31 -0.75 15.28
N GLY A 20 -11.06 0.34 15.35
CA GLY A 20 -12.23 0.54 14.50
C GLY A 20 -11.88 0.56 13.00
N VAL A 21 -10.72 1.13 12.64
CA VAL A 21 -10.30 1.25 11.23
C VAL A 21 -9.43 0.07 10.77
N MET A 22 -8.53 -0.40 11.63
CA MET A 22 -7.41 -1.29 11.26
C MET A 22 -7.59 -2.74 11.71
N ASP A 23 -8.67 -3.08 12.41
CA ASP A 23 -8.90 -4.46 12.84
C ASP A 23 -9.16 -5.36 11.61
N VAL A 24 -8.31 -6.39 11.49
CA VAL A 24 -8.32 -7.38 10.39
C VAL A 24 -9.67 -8.10 10.26
N ARG A 25 -10.48 -8.14 11.32
CA ARG A 25 -11.82 -8.75 11.25
C ARG A 25 -12.76 -8.00 10.30
N PHE A 26 -12.62 -6.67 10.25
CA PHE A 26 -13.52 -5.77 9.53
C PHE A 26 -12.86 -5.10 8.32
N ASN A 27 -11.53 -5.02 8.28
CA ASN A 27 -10.79 -4.36 7.21
C ASN A 27 -10.88 -5.16 5.88
N PRO A 28 -11.35 -4.55 4.77
CA PRO A 28 -11.33 -5.13 3.42
C PRO A 28 -9.97 -5.72 3.02
N LEU A 29 -8.88 -5.12 3.51
CA LEU A 29 -7.51 -5.55 3.24
C LEU A 29 -7.14 -6.91 3.86
N LYS A 30 -8.00 -7.52 4.68
CA LYS A 30 -7.77 -8.84 5.29
C LYS A 30 -7.65 -9.99 4.28
N HIS A 31 -8.15 -9.79 3.06
CA HIS A 31 -8.13 -10.78 1.98
C HIS A 31 -6.77 -10.88 1.29
N ILE A 32 -5.81 -10.05 1.71
CA ILE A 32 -4.45 -9.97 1.19
C ILE A 32 -3.48 -10.45 2.29
N ASP A 33 -2.38 -11.09 1.90
CA ASP A 33 -1.29 -11.46 2.80
C ASP A 33 -0.88 -10.32 3.77
N PRO A 34 -0.63 -10.61 5.08
CA PRO A 34 -0.38 -9.58 6.11
C PRO A 34 0.81 -8.63 5.82
N SER A 35 1.84 -9.12 5.14
CA SER A 35 2.99 -8.31 4.73
C SER A 35 2.61 -7.27 3.68
N LEU A 36 1.80 -7.67 2.69
CA LEU A 36 1.33 -6.82 1.60
C LEU A 36 0.23 -5.87 2.08
N GLN A 37 -0.62 -6.31 3.01
CA GLN A 37 -1.56 -5.45 3.74
C GLN A 37 -0.83 -4.27 4.40
N THR A 38 0.28 -4.53 5.11
CA THR A 38 1.07 -3.47 5.76
C THR A 38 1.65 -2.48 4.75
N TYR A 39 2.09 -2.97 3.59
CA TYR A 39 2.59 -2.12 2.51
C TYR A 39 1.51 -1.20 1.95
N PHE A 40 0.33 -1.74 1.64
CA PHE A 40 -0.82 -0.93 1.18
C PHE A 40 -1.24 0.10 2.22
N MET A 41 -1.27 -0.26 3.50
CA MET A 41 -1.55 0.68 4.58
C MET A 41 -0.52 1.81 4.66
N LEU A 42 0.77 1.53 4.45
CA LEU A 42 1.82 2.55 4.44
C LEU A 42 1.69 3.51 3.25
N VAL A 43 1.38 2.99 2.06
CA VAL A 43 1.11 3.81 0.87
C VAL A 43 -0.10 4.69 1.11
N LEU A 44 -1.19 4.12 1.63
CA LEU A 44 -2.41 4.85 1.95
C LEU A 44 -2.16 5.96 2.96
N PHE A 45 -1.42 5.66 4.03
CA PHE A 45 -0.97 6.62 5.02
C PHE A 45 -0.17 7.77 4.41
N THR A 46 0.72 7.46 3.46
CA THR A 46 1.58 8.45 2.80
C THR A 46 0.76 9.40 1.91
N ILE A 47 -0.19 8.87 1.13
CA ILE A 47 -1.10 9.66 0.29
C ILE A 47 -1.93 10.61 1.18
N TRP A 48 -2.54 10.09 2.25
CA TRP A 48 -3.31 10.90 3.18
C TRP A 48 -2.44 11.96 3.90
N SER A 49 -1.20 11.63 4.25
CA SER A 49 -0.26 12.58 4.86
C SER A 49 0.05 13.75 3.92
N ILE A 50 0.28 13.49 2.63
CA ILE A 50 0.51 14.53 1.62
C ILE A 50 -0.74 15.41 1.48
N SER A 51 -1.93 14.81 1.39
CA SER A 51 -3.19 15.55 1.28
C SER A 51 -3.45 16.45 2.48
N PHE A 52 -3.26 15.96 3.71
CA PHE A 52 -3.38 16.79 4.91
C PHE A 52 -2.31 17.89 4.94
N GLY A 53 -1.10 17.62 4.46
CA GLY A 53 -0.05 18.63 4.30
C GLY A 53 -0.47 19.77 3.37
N LEU A 54 -1.06 19.45 2.20
CA LEU A 54 -1.56 20.46 1.25
C LEU A 54 -2.69 21.29 1.85
N ILE A 55 -3.63 20.66 2.55
CA ILE A 55 -4.73 21.35 3.25
C ILE A 55 -4.17 22.26 4.35
N ALA A 56 -3.20 21.78 5.13
CA ALA A 56 -2.58 22.55 6.21
C ALA A 56 -1.82 23.77 5.68
N ILE A 57 -1.06 23.63 4.60
CA ILE A 57 -0.35 24.75 3.96
C ILE A 57 -1.33 25.85 3.52
N PHE A 58 -2.47 25.45 2.94
CA PHE A 58 -3.54 26.38 2.56
C PHE A 58 -4.17 27.07 3.78
N TRP A 59 -4.56 26.32 4.81
CA TRP A 59 -5.23 26.85 6.00
C TRP A 59 -4.33 27.71 6.89
N LEU A 60 -3.04 27.37 6.97
CA LEU A 60 -2.05 28.14 7.73
C LEU A 60 -1.58 29.39 6.97
N GLY A 61 -2.10 29.66 5.77
CA GLY A 61 -1.86 30.89 5.02
C GLY A 61 -0.49 30.98 4.35
N PHE A 62 0.23 29.86 4.21
CA PHE A 62 1.52 29.83 3.50
C PHE A 62 1.36 30.03 1.99
N ILE A 63 0.17 29.80 1.45
CA ILE A 63 -0.20 30.05 0.06
C ILE A 63 -1.45 30.94 0.00
N GLY A 64 -1.48 31.89 -0.94
CA GLY A 64 -2.60 32.81 -1.11
C GLY A 64 -3.86 32.14 -1.67
N TYR A 65 -5.02 32.75 -1.45
CA TYR A 65 -6.27 32.27 -2.02
C TYR A 65 -6.37 32.58 -3.51
N SER A 66 -6.72 31.58 -4.32
CA SER A 66 -7.19 31.74 -5.69
C SER A 66 -8.15 30.61 -6.05
N ILE A 67 -9.02 30.82 -7.04
CA ILE A 67 -9.96 29.77 -7.50
C ILE A 67 -9.22 28.49 -7.92
N PRO A 68 -8.11 28.54 -8.69
CA PRO A 68 -7.35 27.34 -9.04
C PRO A 68 -6.78 26.60 -7.82
N ILE A 69 -6.25 27.33 -6.82
CA ILE A 69 -5.71 26.73 -5.58
C ILE A 69 -6.83 26.06 -4.78
N SER A 70 -7.99 26.70 -4.69
CA SER A 70 -9.16 26.12 -4.02
C SER A 70 -9.56 24.78 -4.67
N ILE A 71 -9.65 24.73 -6.01
CA ILE A 71 -9.94 23.48 -6.73
C ILE A 71 -8.90 22.40 -6.40
N LEU A 72 -7.61 22.75 -6.40
CA LEU A 72 -6.53 21.81 -6.07
C LEU A 72 -6.67 21.22 -4.66
N VAL A 73 -7.02 22.04 -3.68
CA VAL A 73 -7.24 21.59 -2.28
C VAL A 73 -8.41 20.60 -2.19
N HIS A 74 -9.48 20.81 -2.95
CA HIS A 74 -10.61 19.87 -2.98
C HIS A 74 -10.23 18.55 -3.67
N VAL A 75 -9.50 18.62 -4.79
CA VAL A 75 -8.98 17.44 -5.49
C VAL A 75 -8.03 16.62 -4.60
N ALA A 76 -7.23 17.29 -3.76
CA ALA A 76 -6.36 16.64 -2.80
C ALA A 76 -7.11 15.77 -1.77
N ILE A 77 -8.42 15.97 -1.56
CA ILE A 77 -9.27 15.12 -0.72
C ILE A 77 -9.93 14.00 -1.55
N ILE A 78 -10.40 14.33 -2.75
CA ILE A 78 -11.12 13.36 -3.62
C ILE A 78 -10.19 12.21 -4.04
N ILE A 79 -8.94 12.52 -4.42
CA ILE A 79 -7.99 11.51 -4.90
C ILE A 79 -7.73 10.42 -3.85
N PRO A 80 -7.33 10.74 -2.59
CA PRO A 80 -7.14 9.73 -1.55
C PRO A 80 -8.39 8.91 -1.26
N ILE A 81 -9.58 9.52 -1.28
CA ILE A 81 -10.84 8.80 -1.04
C ILE A 81 -11.09 7.77 -2.15
N ALA A 82 -11.00 8.21 -3.41
CA ALA A 82 -11.18 7.32 -4.56
C ALA A 82 -10.14 6.20 -4.57
N PHE A 83 -8.89 6.51 -4.25
CA PHE A 83 -7.81 5.53 -4.15
C PHE A 83 -8.06 4.52 -3.01
N THR A 84 -8.46 5.00 -1.83
CA THR A 84 -8.80 4.14 -0.68
C THR A 84 -9.91 3.15 -1.06
N ASN A 85 -10.99 3.67 -1.67
CA ASN A 85 -12.11 2.84 -2.10
C ASN A 85 -11.71 1.83 -3.17
N ALA A 86 -10.92 2.24 -4.17
CA ALA A 86 -10.45 1.35 -5.23
C ALA A 86 -9.61 0.19 -4.66
N VAL A 87 -8.66 0.49 -3.78
CA VAL A 87 -7.82 -0.53 -3.13
C VAL A 87 -8.68 -1.48 -2.28
N PHE A 88 -9.69 -0.98 -1.57
CA PHE A 88 -10.56 -1.82 -0.74
C PHE A 88 -11.46 -2.73 -1.58
N VAL A 89 -12.07 -2.20 -2.63
CA VAL A 89 -12.90 -2.98 -3.56
C VAL A 89 -12.07 -4.05 -4.27
N ASP A 90 -10.85 -3.71 -4.69
CA ASP A 90 -9.94 -4.65 -5.33
C ASP A 90 -9.52 -5.78 -4.37
N ALA A 91 -9.17 -5.43 -3.12
CA ALA A 91 -8.86 -6.38 -2.07
C ALA A 91 -10.03 -7.34 -1.77
N GLU A 92 -11.27 -6.83 -1.73
CA GLU A 92 -12.46 -7.66 -1.51
C GLU A 92 -12.81 -8.56 -2.69
N ARG A 93 -12.60 -8.08 -3.93
CA ARG A 93 -12.99 -8.81 -5.13
C ARG A 93 -11.99 -9.90 -5.51
N ASP A 94 -10.71 -9.53 -5.61
CA ASP A 94 -9.67 -10.37 -6.23
C ASP A 94 -8.53 -10.72 -5.25
N GLY A 95 -8.49 -10.08 -4.08
CA GLY A 95 -7.47 -10.31 -3.05
C GLY A 95 -6.05 -10.16 -3.60
N GLU A 96 -5.27 -11.23 -3.54
CA GLU A 96 -3.86 -11.28 -3.97
C GLU A 96 -3.65 -12.10 -5.26
N ASN A 97 -4.70 -12.38 -6.03
CA ASN A 97 -4.61 -13.21 -7.25
C ASN A 97 -3.61 -12.62 -8.26
N TRP A 98 -3.60 -11.30 -8.43
CA TRP A 98 -2.62 -10.61 -9.28
C TRP A 98 -1.17 -10.90 -8.88
N LEU A 99 -0.88 -11.08 -7.58
CA LEU A 99 0.46 -11.39 -7.08
C LEU A 99 0.85 -12.84 -7.41
N LYS A 100 -0.12 -13.77 -7.36
CA LYS A 100 0.07 -15.17 -7.71
C LYS A 100 0.36 -15.32 -9.20
N GLU A 101 -0.47 -14.71 -10.04
CA GLU A 101 -0.30 -14.68 -11.49
C GLU A 101 1.07 -14.11 -11.88
N TRP A 102 1.44 -12.97 -11.30
CA TRP A 102 2.74 -12.36 -11.58
C TRP A 102 3.92 -13.24 -11.14
N ARG A 103 3.83 -13.92 -9.99
CA ARG A 103 4.86 -14.85 -9.52
C ARG A 103 4.99 -16.07 -10.45
N GLU A 104 3.88 -16.57 -10.98
CA GLU A 104 3.87 -17.65 -11.96
C GLU A 104 4.52 -17.21 -13.28
N GLU A 105 4.20 -16.02 -13.78
CA GLU A 105 4.82 -15.44 -14.98
C GLU A 105 6.34 -15.29 -14.83
N GLN A 106 6.80 -14.73 -13.70
CA GLN A 106 8.23 -14.58 -13.41
C GLN A 106 8.94 -15.94 -13.32
N SER A 107 8.28 -16.94 -12.74
CA SER A 107 8.81 -18.31 -12.66
C SER A 107 8.96 -18.93 -14.05
N ARG A 108 7.92 -18.80 -14.91
CA ARG A 108 7.96 -19.25 -16.31
C ARG A 108 9.06 -18.55 -17.09
N TYR A 109 9.18 -17.23 -16.97
CA TYR A 109 10.23 -16.45 -17.61
C TYR A 109 11.63 -16.92 -17.19
N LYS A 110 11.85 -17.12 -15.88
CA LYS A 110 13.12 -17.61 -15.34
C LYS A 110 13.48 -19.00 -15.87
N LEU A 111 12.51 -19.90 -16.00
CA LEU A 111 12.72 -21.23 -16.59
C LEU A 111 13.15 -21.14 -18.05
N VAL A 112 12.52 -20.26 -18.84
CA VAL A 112 12.88 -20.04 -20.26
C VAL A 112 14.31 -19.49 -20.36
N ILE A 113 14.65 -18.46 -19.59
CA ILE A 113 16.00 -17.88 -19.58
C ILE A 113 17.05 -18.90 -19.17
N ASN A 114 16.79 -19.69 -18.13
CA ASN A 114 17.72 -20.75 -17.70
C ASN A 114 17.94 -21.80 -18.79
N ARG A 115 16.87 -22.21 -19.50
CA ARG A 115 16.97 -23.18 -20.60
C ARG A 115 17.74 -22.61 -21.80
N LEU A 116 17.59 -21.32 -22.10
CA LEU A 116 18.38 -20.65 -23.13
C LEU A 116 19.86 -20.56 -22.73
N LYS A 117 20.13 -20.26 -21.45
CA LYS A 117 21.49 -20.23 -20.92
C LYS A 117 22.16 -21.61 -21.01
N THR A 118 21.47 -22.69 -20.64
CA THR A 118 22.03 -24.05 -20.71
C THR A 118 22.27 -24.55 -22.13
N LYS A 119 21.47 -24.13 -23.13
CA LYS A 119 21.73 -24.47 -24.54
C LYS A 119 23.07 -23.92 -25.04
N ASN A 120 23.53 -22.81 -24.49
CA ASN A 120 24.80 -22.18 -24.86
C ASN A 120 25.96 -22.59 -23.93
N LEU A 121 25.75 -23.53 -23.01
CA LEU A 121 26.83 -24.08 -22.17
C LEU A 121 27.51 -25.22 -22.93
N VAL A 122 28.77 -25.01 -23.30
CA VAL A 122 29.67 -26.11 -23.70
C VAL A 122 30.16 -26.77 -22.42
N ILE A 123 29.88 -28.06 -22.25
CA ILE A 123 30.45 -28.86 -21.16
C ILE A 123 31.95 -29.01 -21.45
N TRP A 124 32.80 -28.53 -20.53
CA TRP A 124 34.25 -28.66 -20.67
C TRP A 124 34.65 -30.14 -20.59
N ASP A 125 35.44 -30.61 -21.56
CA ASP A 125 35.91 -31.99 -21.65
C ASP A 125 37.44 -32.04 -21.43
N PRO A 126 37.91 -32.51 -20.27
CA PRO A 126 39.34 -32.60 -19.95
C PRO A 126 40.13 -33.49 -20.90
N ASN A 127 39.47 -34.44 -21.57
CA ASN A 127 40.14 -35.40 -22.45
C ASN A 127 40.38 -34.84 -23.87
N LYS A 128 39.88 -33.64 -24.17
CA LYS A 128 40.06 -32.97 -25.47
C LYS A 128 41.30 -32.08 -25.53
N GLU A 129 41.92 -31.76 -24.39
CA GLU A 129 43.07 -30.86 -24.28
C GLU A 129 44.39 -31.61 -23.90
N ALA A 130 44.34 -32.94 -23.78
CA ALA A 130 45.49 -33.82 -23.51
C ALA A 130 45.87 -34.62 -24.77
#